data_AF-A0A927CGN8-F1
#
_entry.id   AF-A0A927CGN8-F1
#
_cell.length_a   1.000
_cell.length_b   1.000
_cell.length_c   1.000
_cell.angle_alpha   90.00
_cell.angle_beta   90.00
_cell.angle_gamma   90.00
#
_symmetry.space_group_name_H-M   'P 1'
#
loop_
_entity.id
_entity.type
_entity.pdbx_description
1 polymer ?
#
loop_
_entity_poly.entity_id
_entity_poly.type
_entity_poly.pdbx_seq_one_letter_code
_entity_poly.pdbx_strand_id
1 'polypeptide(L)'
;MKKVLFGLVLGMMLGAGSSVWAAGESVLQAVKAAVSLHMNGIAAALPAGYEILNYDGHVYVPLRYMAEQIGAAVSYDERSRTVSVLSNQAGPLLHDPDYPGIYVGGLQVSQTNGSSVVTGLVLLDDARSTLAREKMPYAFRGDLVFYDGQNEVIGRAGISRRFQEDAEGGPYRVQRFETPVEGGANLSAYADVVLVGGFFMHQGSDSDAGALGPPIPDVIADGVKLPVAVGTYCWFGCAERSLLGVTQELPVQAVAPGSAIRTSFTGNNRPTHLLLYRLHADGTMAEIQLMNGSFAAPEREGVYFYAVRAVWDGKDTFGGDASYGFVVKVEANPVIDTQ
;
A
#
# COMPACT_ATOMS: atom_id res chain seq x y z
N MET A 1 -34.29 9.91 -78.92
CA MET A 1 -34.97 10.26 -77.64
C MET A 1 -35.34 9.06 -76.77
N LYS A 2 -35.90 7.96 -77.30
CA LYS A 2 -36.26 6.75 -76.49
C LYS A 2 -35.10 6.06 -75.75
N LYS A 3 -33.87 6.07 -76.29
CA LYS A 3 -32.70 5.41 -75.68
C LYS A 3 -32.11 6.18 -74.49
N VAL A 4 -32.30 7.51 -74.45
CA VAL A 4 -31.83 8.37 -73.35
C VAL A 4 -32.81 8.31 -72.17
N LEU A 5 -34.10 8.19 -72.45
CA LEU A 5 -35.13 8.05 -71.42
C LEU A 5 -35.00 6.74 -70.63
N PHE A 6 -34.58 5.65 -71.28
CA PHE A 6 -34.37 4.37 -70.61
C PHE A 6 -33.16 4.39 -69.66
N GLY A 7 -32.09 5.09 -70.04
CA GLY A 7 -30.91 5.27 -69.18
C GLY A 7 -31.21 6.11 -67.92
N LEU A 8 -32.08 7.12 -68.04
CA LEU A 8 -32.46 7.98 -66.92
C LEU A 8 -33.36 7.25 -65.91
N VAL A 9 -34.26 6.38 -66.38
CA VAL A 9 -35.09 5.54 -65.50
C VAL A 9 -34.25 4.46 -64.80
N LEU A 10 -33.28 3.85 -65.48
CA LEU A 10 -32.40 2.85 -64.88
C LEU A 10 -31.43 3.46 -63.85
N GLY A 11 -30.93 4.67 -64.11
CA GLY A 11 -30.09 5.42 -63.16
C GLY A 11 -30.86 5.86 -61.90
N MET A 12 -32.15 6.21 -62.05
CA MET A 12 -32.99 6.58 -60.91
C MET A 12 -33.39 5.37 -60.06
N MET A 13 -33.50 4.17 -60.65
CA MET A 13 -33.72 2.92 -59.89
C MET A 13 -32.46 2.44 -59.15
N LEU A 14 -31.26 2.67 -59.70
CA LEU A 14 -30.00 2.31 -59.03
C LEU A 14 -29.58 3.32 -57.96
N GLY A 15 -30.04 4.57 -58.02
CA GLY A 15 -29.79 5.60 -57.00
C GLY A 15 -30.64 5.47 -55.72
N ALA A 16 -31.70 4.67 -55.73
CA ALA A 16 -32.59 4.47 -54.58
C ALA A 16 -32.21 3.27 -53.69
N GLY A 17 -31.13 2.55 -54.00
CA GLY A 17 -30.86 1.19 -53.52
C GLY A 17 -29.89 1.03 -52.35
N SER A 18 -29.36 2.09 -51.75
CA SER A 18 -28.50 1.95 -50.56
C SER A 18 -28.76 3.05 -49.55
N SER A 19 -29.91 3.00 -48.88
CA SER A 19 -29.91 3.42 -47.48
C SER A 19 -29.01 2.44 -46.74
N VAL A 20 -27.75 2.81 -46.53
CA VAL A 20 -26.96 2.18 -45.48
C VAL A 20 -27.65 2.58 -44.20
N TRP A 21 -28.48 1.68 -43.66
CA TRP A 21 -28.88 1.77 -42.28
C TRP A 21 -27.58 1.52 -41.50
N ALA A 22 -26.85 2.59 -41.21
CA ALA A 22 -26.10 2.61 -39.98
C ALA A 22 -27.18 2.33 -38.94
N ALA A 23 -27.22 1.10 -38.41
CA ALA A 23 -27.93 0.84 -37.17
C ALA A 23 -27.44 1.95 -36.25
N GLY A 24 -28.29 2.93 -35.97
CA GLY A 24 -27.87 4.17 -35.36
C GLY A 24 -27.03 3.79 -34.17
N GLU A 25 -25.75 4.13 -34.20
CA GLU A 25 -24.97 4.12 -32.97
C GLU A 25 -25.74 5.08 -32.08
N SER A 26 -26.49 4.52 -31.14
CA SER A 26 -27.16 5.29 -30.10
C SER A 26 -26.02 6.02 -29.41
N VAL A 27 -25.78 7.27 -29.81
CA VAL A 27 -24.74 8.10 -29.23
C VAL A 27 -25.08 8.14 -27.75
N LEU A 28 -24.24 7.49 -26.93
CA LEU A 28 -24.43 7.38 -25.50
C LEU A 28 -24.42 8.80 -24.93
N GLN A 29 -25.60 9.34 -24.61
CA GLN A 29 -25.72 10.66 -24.02
C GLN A 29 -25.73 10.52 -22.49
N ALA A 30 -24.55 10.35 -21.90
CA ALA A 30 -24.39 10.51 -20.47
C ALA A 30 -24.35 12.01 -20.14
N VAL A 31 -25.21 12.47 -19.23
CA VAL A 31 -25.26 13.87 -18.79
C VAL A 31 -24.73 13.97 -17.36
N LYS A 32 -23.88 14.95 -17.09
CA LYS A 32 -23.45 15.26 -15.71
C LYS A 32 -24.68 15.56 -14.86
N ALA A 33 -24.89 14.77 -13.82
CA ALA A 33 -26.06 14.89 -12.98
C ALA A 33 -25.80 15.88 -11.83
N ALA A 34 -26.67 16.86 -11.66
CA ALA A 34 -26.67 17.71 -10.46
C ALA A 34 -27.29 16.93 -9.29
N VAL A 35 -26.47 16.15 -8.59
CA VAL A 35 -26.89 15.26 -7.50
C VAL A 35 -26.24 15.69 -6.19
N SER A 36 -27.04 15.80 -5.12
CA SER A 36 -26.54 15.98 -3.76
C SER A 36 -26.35 14.62 -3.11
N LEU A 37 -25.14 14.33 -2.63
CA LEU A 37 -24.85 13.11 -1.88
C LEU A 37 -25.00 13.40 -0.38
N HIS A 38 -25.68 12.50 0.32
CA HIS A 38 -25.78 12.52 1.79
C HIS A 38 -25.41 11.14 2.33
N MET A 39 -24.39 11.08 3.20
CA MET A 39 -23.95 9.87 3.87
C MET A 39 -24.30 9.97 5.35
N ASN A 40 -25.10 9.04 5.87
CA ASN A 40 -25.58 9.08 7.26
C ASN A 40 -26.21 10.45 7.64
N GLY A 41 -26.91 11.08 6.69
CA GLY A 41 -27.53 12.41 6.84
C GLY A 41 -26.59 13.61 6.64
N ILE A 42 -25.28 13.39 6.54
CA ILE A 42 -24.27 14.44 6.35
C ILE A 42 -24.04 14.66 4.85
N ALA A 43 -24.10 15.92 4.41
CA ALA A 43 -23.78 16.26 3.03
C ALA A 43 -22.34 15.86 2.70
N ALA A 44 -22.17 15.10 1.62
CA ALA A 44 -20.91 14.50 1.20
C ALA A 44 -20.44 15.16 -0.10
N ALA A 45 -19.26 15.78 -0.07
CA ALA A 45 -18.68 16.39 -1.26
C ALA A 45 -18.04 15.33 -2.14
N LEU A 46 -18.35 15.37 -3.45
CA LEU A 46 -17.71 14.48 -4.41
C LEU A 46 -16.22 14.83 -4.54
N PRO A 47 -15.29 13.88 -4.37
CA PRO A 47 -13.86 14.17 -4.48
C PRO A 47 -13.49 14.58 -5.91
N ALA A 48 -12.40 15.34 -6.04
CA ALA A 48 -11.89 15.73 -7.35
C ALA A 48 -11.60 14.50 -8.23
N GLY A 49 -11.94 14.61 -9.52
CA GLY A 49 -11.72 13.54 -10.51
C GLY A 49 -12.86 12.51 -10.61
N TYR A 50 -13.85 12.56 -9.73
CA TYR A 50 -15.06 11.75 -9.88
C TYR A 50 -16.19 12.53 -10.54
N GLU A 51 -17.04 11.81 -11.27
CA GLU A 51 -18.26 12.35 -11.89
C GLU A 51 -19.46 11.48 -11.52
N ILE A 52 -20.62 12.12 -11.37
CA ILE A 52 -21.92 11.44 -11.26
C ILE A 52 -22.62 11.61 -12.60
N LEU A 53 -22.98 10.48 -13.21
CA LEU A 53 -23.57 10.44 -14.53
C LEU A 53 -25.05 10.08 -14.41
N ASN A 54 -25.90 10.78 -15.13
CA ASN A 54 -27.23 10.29 -15.45
C ASN A 54 -27.18 9.66 -16.84
N TYR A 55 -27.54 8.39 -16.91
CA TYR A 55 -27.69 7.68 -18.17
C TYR A 55 -29.03 6.93 -18.14
N ASP A 56 -29.88 7.23 -19.13
CA ASP A 56 -31.22 6.63 -19.27
C ASP A 56 -32.07 6.72 -18.00
N GLY A 57 -32.04 7.88 -17.32
CA GLY A 57 -32.78 8.11 -16.07
C GLY A 57 -32.16 7.46 -14.83
N HIS A 58 -31.05 6.73 -14.98
CA HIS A 58 -30.34 6.09 -13.87
C HIS A 58 -29.13 6.93 -13.47
N VAL A 59 -28.98 7.16 -12.16
CA VAL A 59 -27.85 7.87 -11.58
C VAL A 59 -26.75 6.87 -11.23
N TYR A 60 -25.57 7.05 -11.82
CA TYR A 60 -24.37 6.27 -11.56
C TYR A 60 -23.44 7.05 -10.64
N VAL A 61 -23.15 6.48 -9.48
CA VAL A 61 -22.25 7.05 -8.47
C VAL A 61 -20.92 6.29 -8.45
N PRO A 62 -19.79 6.95 -8.12
CA PRO A 62 -18.51 6.28 -8.05
C PRO A 62 -18.47 5.21 -6.96
N LEU A 63 -18.39 3.94 -7.37
CA LEU A 63 -18.42 2.80 -6.46
C LEU A 63 -17.36 2.89 -5.35
N ARG A 64 -16.10 3.18 -5.70
CA ARG A 64 -15.00 3.27 -4.73
C ARG A 64 -15.29 4.29 -3.63
N TYR A 65 -15.71 5.50 -4.02
CA TYR A 65 -16.07 6.55 -3.06
C TYR A 65 -17.17 6.05 -2.13
N MET A 66 -18.27 5.53 -2.67
CA MET A 66 -19.42 5.08 -1.87
C MET A 66 -19.07 3.91 -0.95
N ALA A 67 -18.29 2.93 -1.44
CA ALA A 67 -17.88 1.75 -0.70
C ALA A 67 -16.94 2.10 0.46
N GLU A 68 -15.98 3.00 0.24
CA GLU A 68 -15.05 3.43 1.29
C GLU A 68 -15.77 4.19 2.41
N GLN A 69 -16.84 4.94 2.11
CA GLN A 69 -17.65 5.60 3.15
C GLN A 69 -18.33 4.62 4.12
N ILE A 70 -18.53 3.37 3.70
CA ILE A 70 -19.12 2.32 4.54
C ILE A 70 -18.09 1.30 5.04
N GLY A 71 -16.79 1.65 4.97
CA GLY A 71 -15.69 0.82 5.48
C GLY A 71 -15.32 -0.37 4.60
N ALA A 72 -15.77 -0.40 3.35
CA ALA A 72 -15.37 -1.40 2.37
C ALA A 72 -14.13 -0.95 1.57
N ALA A 73 -13.36 -1.93 1.08
CA ALA A 73 -12.23 -1.72 0.17
C ALA A 73 -12.62 -2.14 -1.24
N VAL A 74 -12.11 -1.42 -2.23
CA VAL A 74 -12.36 -1.68 -3.65
C VAL A 74 -11.03 -1.83 -4.36
N SER A 75 -10.93 -2.84 -5.21
CA SER A 75 -9.82 -3.03 -6.13
C SER A 75 -10.37 -3.08 -7.55
N TYR A 76 -9.69 -2.41 -8.47
CA TYR A 76 -9.94 -2.56 -9.89
C TYR A 76 -8.67 -3.10 -10.54
N ASP A 77 -8.81 -4.26 -11.15
CA ASP A 77 -7.73 -4.90 -11.88
C ASP A 77 -7.90 -4.62 -13.37
N GLU A 78 -7.08 -3.71 -13.90
CA GLU A 78 -7.13 -3.31 -15.31
C GLU A 78 -6.92 -4.50 -16.26
N ARG A 79 -6.14 -5.50 -15.84
CA ARG A 79 -5.80 -6.64 -16.69
C ARG A 79 -7.00 -7.56 -16.92
N SER A 80 -7.65 -8.00 -15.84
CA SER A 80 -8.85 -8.83 -15.91
C SER A 80 -10.14 -8.01 -16.11
N ARG A 81 -10.05 -6.67 -16.06
CA ARG A 81 -11.19 -5.73 -16.05
C ARG A 81 -12.20 -6.04 -14.95
N THR A 82 -11.71 -6.52 -13.81
CA THR A 82 -12.55 -6.96 -12.70
C THR A 82 -12.55 -5.92 -11.59
N VAL A 83 -13.74 -5.60 -11.11
CA VAL A 83 -13.92 -4.84 -9.86
C VAL A 83 -14.18 -5.82 -8.72
N SER A 84 -13.36 -5.74 -7.69
CA SER A 84 -13.52 -6.52 -6.46
C SER A 84 -13.86 -5.60 -5.29
N VAL A 85 -14.82 -6.00 -4.47
CA VAL A 85 -15.20 -5.29 -3.25
C VAL A 85 -15.06 -6.23 -2.06
N LEU A 86 -14.34 -5.81 -1.04
CA LEU A 86 -14.29 -6.48 0.25
C LEU A 86 -14.97 -5.59 1.29
N SER A 87 -15.93 -6.14 2.02
CA SER A 87 -16.59 -5.47 3.14
C SER A 87 -16.63 -6.41 4.32
N ASN A 88 -16.58 -5.88 5.53
CA ASN A 88 -16.74 -6.67 6.74
C ASN A 88 -18.07 -6.31 7.42
N GLN A 89 -18.84 -7.33 7.79
CA GLN A 89 -20.13 -7.13 8.47
C GLN A 89 -19.93 -6.81 9.97
N ALA A 90 -18.81 -7.25 10.55
CA ALA A 90 -18.55 -7.22 11.99
C ALA A 90 -17.64 -6.05 12.45
N GLY A 91 -17.31 -5.09 11.57
CA GLY A 91 -16.41 -3.99 11.91
C GLY A 91 -15.61 -3.50 10.70
N PRO A 92 -14.61 -2.62 10.91
CA PRO A 92 -13.75 -2.15 9.85
C PRO A 92 -12.90 -3.29 9.26
N LEU A 93 -12.34 -3.05 8.07
CA LEU A 93 -11.29 -3.89 7.51
C LEU A 93 -9.97 -3.63 8.23
N LEU A 94 -9.25 -4.71 8.51
CA LEU A 94 -7.88 -4.63 9.00
C LEU A 94 -6.99 -4.16 7.84
N HIS A 95 -6.08 -3.24 8.14
CA HIS A 95 -5.08 -2.77 7.21
C HIS A 95 -3.82 -2.41 8.00
N ASP A 96 -2.67 -2.48 7.33
CA ASP A 96 -1.42 -1.95 7.85
C ASP A 96 -1.11 -0.65 7.09
N PRO A 97 -0.99 0.51 7.76
CA PRO A 97 -0.69 1.78 7.11
C PRO A 97 0.59 1.77 6.27
N ASP A 98 1.57 0.91 6.61
CA ASP A 98 2.79 0.75 5.81
C ASP A 98 2.52 0.02 4.48
N TYR A 99 1.37 -0.65 4.37
CA TYR A 99 0.92 -1.43 3.22
C TYR A 99 -0.53 -1.06 2.82
N PRO A 100 -0.78 0.19 2.38
CA PRO A 100 -2.12 0.77 2.21
C PRO A 100 -3.00 0.10 1.12
N GLY A 101 -2.42 -0.80 0.33
CA GLY A 101 -3.11 -1.61 -0.66
C GLY A 101 -3.63 -2.95 -0.14
N ILE A 102 -3.35 -3.34 1.11
CA ILE A 102 -3.80 -4.63 1.67
C ILE A 102 -4.90 -4.43 2.70
N TYR A 103 -6.00 -5.14 2.49
CA TYR A 103 -7.13 -5.16 3.40
C TYR A 103 -7.48 -6.60 3.78
N VAL A 104 -7.75 -6.84 5.06
CA VAL A 104 -8.18 -8.15 5.57
C VAL A 104 -9.52 -8.00 6.28
N GLY A 105 -10.43 -8.93 6.04
CA GLY A 105 -11.77 -8.90 6.61
C GLY A 105 -12.46 -10.25 6.59
N GLY A 106 -13.67 -10.29 7.16
CA GLY A 106 -14.46 -11.52 7.24
C GLY A 106 -13.79 -12.61 8.08
N LEU A 107 -13.06 -12.21 9.13
CA LEU A 107 -12.34 -13.15 9.98
C LEU A 107 -13.31 -14.07 10.72
N GLN A 108 -13.00 -15.36 10.73
CA GLN A 108 -13.69 -16.36 11.55
C GLN A 108 -12.65 -17.24 12.23
N VAL A 109 -12.82 -17.43 13.53
CA VAL A 109 -11.97 -18.31 14.34
C VAL A 109 -12.75 -19.59 14.61
N SER A 110 -12.19 -20.73 14.22
CA SER A 110 -12.70 -22.07 14.54
C SER A 110 -11.70 -22.85 15.38
N GLN A 111 -12.17 -23.86 16.11
CA GLN A 111 -11.32 -24.77 16.87
C GLN A 111 -11.17 -26.09 16.10
N THR A 112 -9.92 -26.51 15.87
CA THR A 112 -9.61 -27.80 15.24
C THR A 112 -8.57 -28.50 16.10
N ASN A 113 -8.90 -29.67 16.64
CA ASN A 113 -8.01 -30.48 17.50
C ASN A 113 -7.42 -29.72 18.70
N GLY A 114 -8.15 -28.77 19.26
CA GLY A 114 -7.71 -27.96 20.42
C GLY A 114 -6.84 -26.75 20.07
N SER A 115 -6.61 -26.49 18.77
CA SER A 115 -5.93 -25.28 18.30
C SER A 115 -6.88 -24.39 17.52
N SER A 116 -6.67 -23.08 17.61
CA SER A 116 -7.43 -22.13 16.81
C SER A 116 -6.96 -22.13 15.35
N VAL A 117 -7.91 -22.08 14.43
CA VAL A 117 -7.72 -21.90 12.99
C VAL A 117 -8.46 -20.63 12.59
N VAL A 118 -7.77 -19.74 11.90
CA VAL A 118 -8.32 -18.47 11.43
C VAL A 118 -8.59 -18.56 9.95
N THR A 119 -9.81 -18.25 9.55
CA THR A 119 -10.19 -18.06 8.14
C THR A 119 -10.57 -16.61 7.89
N GLY A 120 -10.44 -16.16 6.64
CA GLY A 120 -10.82 -14.81 6.27
C GLY A 120 -10.62 -14.53 4.79
N LEU A 121 -10.73 -13.26 4.43
CA LEU A 121 -10.51 -12.74 3.09
C LEU A 121 -9.42 -11.68 3.12
N VAL A 122 -8.55 -11.68 2.12
CA VAL A 122 -7.58 -10.60 1.88
C VAL A 122 -7.83 -9.98 0.51
N LEU A 123 -7.82 -8.65 0.43
CA LEU A 123 -7.93 -7.86 -0.79
C LEU A 123 -6.62 -7.12 -1.07
N LEU A 124 -6.17 -7.14 -2.32
CA LEU A 124 -5.13 -6.25 -2.86
C LEU A 124 -5.75 -5.16 -3.73
N ASP A 125 -5.66 -3.91 -3.29
CA ASP A 125 -6.04 -2.71 -4.05
C ASP A 125 -4.85 -2.18 -4.86
N ASP A 126 -4.88 -2.45 -6.16
CA ASP A 126 -3.81 -2.06 -7.08
C ASP A 126 -3.62 -0.54 -7.17
N ALA A 127 -4.69 0.24 -6.99
CA ALA A 127 -4.60 1.69 -7.09
C ALA A 127 -3.85 2.32 -5.90
N ARG A 128 -3.90 1.67 -4.73
CA ARG A 128 -3.23 2.12 -3.50
C ARG A 128 -1.94 1.38 -3.22
N SER A 129 -1.73 0.25 -3.87
CA SER A 129 -0.52 -0.53 -3.72
C SER A 129 0.65 0.16 -4.42
N THR A 130 1.69 0.49 -3.66
CA THR A 130 2.98 0.96 -4.20
C THR A 130 3.58 -0.06 -5.17
N LEU A 131 3.20 -1.34 -5.04
CA LEU A 131 3.72 -2.45 -5.82
C LEU A 131 3.08 -2.63 -7.19
N ALA A 132 1.79 -2.32 -7.35
CA ALA A 132 1.09 -2.60 -8.62
C ALA A 132 1.73 -1.91 -9.84
N ARG A 133 2.56 -0.89 -9.60
CA ARG A 133 3.33 -0.16 -10.62
C ARG A 133 4.45 -1.00 -11.26
N GLU A 134 4.92 -2.08 -10.64
CA GLU A 134 6.16 -2.78 -11.03
C GLU A 134 5.99 -4.07 -11.88
N LYS A 135 4.77 -4.44 -12.28
CA LYS A 135 4.47 -5.57 -13.21
C LYS A 135 5.15 -6.93 -12.86
N MET A 136 5.34 -7.27 -11.59
CA MET A 136 5.97 -8.54 -11.18
C MET A 136 5.08 -9.38 -10.24
N PRO A 137 5.31 -10.71 -10.12
CA PRO A 137 4.49 -11.57 -9.27
C PRO A 137 4.58 -11.23 -7.77
N TYR A 138 3.51 -10.69 -7.19
CA TYR A 138 3.49 -10.30 -5.78
C TYR A 138 3.11 -11.47 -4.85
N ALA A 139 3.89 -11.66 -3.78
CA ALA A 139 3.47 -12.42 -2.62
C ALA A 139 3.30 -11.47 -1.44
N PHE A 140 2.07 -11.35 -0.94
CA PHE A 140 1.81 -10.76 0.37
C PHE A 140 2.12 -11.79 1.46
N ARG A 141 2.84 -11.37 2.48
CA ARG A 141 2.99 -12.12 3.72
C ARG A 141 2.79 -11.18 4.90
N GLY A 142 1.84 -11.52 5.77
CA GLY A 142 1.55 -10.73 6.96
C GLY A 142 1.03 -11.62 8.07
N ASP A 143 0.93 -11.10 9.28
CA ASP A 143 0.45 -11.80 10.44
C ASP A 143 -0.78 -11.07 10.97
N LEU A 144 -1.76 -11.86 11.39
CA LEU A 144 -2.78 -11.40 12.31
C LEU A 144 -2.24 -11.59 13.72
N VAL A 145 -2.12 -10.50 14.46
CA VAL A 145 -1.69 -10.50 15.86
C VAL A 145 -2.93 -10.29 16.72
N PHE A 146 -3.22 -11.27 17.58
CA PHE A 146 -4.42 -11.28 18.42
C PHE A 146 -4.08 -10.88 19.84
N TYR A 147 -4.88 -9.97 20.39
CA TYR A 147 -4.72 -9.44 21.74
C TYR A 147 -5.89 -9.82 22.62
N ASP A 148 -5.64 -10.04 23.91
CA ASP A 148 -6.70 -10.16 24.93
C ASP A 148 -7.21 -8.79 25.40
N GLY A 149 -8.15 -8.79 26.34
CA GLY A 149 -8.70 -7.57 26.94
C GLY A 149 -7.71 -6.79 27.84
N GLN A 150 -6.50 -7.30 28.05
CA GLN A 150 -5.41 -6.63 28.76
C GLN A 150 -4.34 -6.09 27.80
N ASN A 151 -4.56 -6.21 26.49
CA ASN A 151 -3.65 -5.80 25.43
C ASN A 151 -2.35 -6.63 25.39
N GLU A 152 -2.40 -7.88 25.85
CA GLU A 152 -1.30 -8.84 25.73
C GLU A 152 -1.52 -9.72 24.50
N VAL A 153 -0.43 -10.06 23.80
CA VAL A 153 -0.49 -10.95 22.62
C VAL A 153 -0.79 -12.38 23.06
N ILE A 154 -1.89 -12.94 22.56
CA ILE A 154 -2.34 -14.30 22.88
C ILE A 154 -2.22 -15.29 21.71
N GLY A 155 -1.91 -14.80 20.51
CA GLY A 155 -1.67 -15.68 19.37
C GLY A 155 -1.41 -14.92 18.07
N ARG A 156 -0.88 -15.66 17.09
CA ARG A 156 -0.56 -15.16 15.76
C ARG A 156 -1.02 -16.11 14.68
N ALA A 157 -1.45 -15.57 13.55
CA ALA A 157 -1.84 -16.38 12.40
C ALA A 157 -1.28 -15.77 11.12
N GLY A 158 -0.38 -16.50 10.46
CA GLY A 158 0.28 -16.03 9.24
C GLY A 158 -0.60 -16.12 7.99
N ILE A 159 -0.67 -15.03 7.25
CA ILE A 159 -1.29 -14.92 5.93
C ILE A 159 -0.18 -14.91 4.89
N SER A 160 -0.25 -15.80 3.91
CA SER A 160 0.64 -15.78 2.74
C SER A 160 -0.20 -15.94 1.47
N ARG A 161 -0.22 -14.94 0.60
CA ARG A 161 -1.02 -14.98 -0.64
C ARG A 161 -0.24 -14.46 -1.83
N ARG A 162 -0.32 -15.20 -2.94
CA ARG A 162 0.20 -14.77 -4.23
C ARG A 162 -0.93 -14.16 -5.04
N PHE A 163 -0.74 -12.93 -5.49
CA PHE A 163 -1.66 -12.25 -6.40
C PHE A 163 -1.06 -12.34 -7.82
N GLN A 164 -1.15 -13.53 -8.43
CA GLN A 164 -0.69 -13.81 -9.79
C GLN A 164 -1.80 -14.50 -10.58
N GLU A 165 -2.04 -14.12 -11.82
CA GLU A 165 -2.92 -14.88 -12.72
C GLU A 165 -2.37 -16.31 -12.94
N ASP A 166 -3.20 -17.32 -12.71
CA ASP A 166 -3.04 -18.66 -13.23
C ASP A 166 -3.56 -18.74 -14.68
N ALA A 167 -3.31 -19.87 -15.35
CA ALA A 167 -3.71 -20.12 -16.74
C ALA A 167 -5.24 -20.15 -16.93
N GLU A 168 -6.01 -20.12 -15.85
CA GLU A 168 -7.47 -20.23 -15.80
C GLU A 168 -8.14 -18.87 -15.44
N GLY A 169 -7.35 -17.81 -15.27
CA GLY A 169 -7.84 -16.45 -15.02
C GLY A 169 -8.10 -16.12 -13.55
N GLY A 170 -7.55 -16.88 -12.59
CA GLY A 170 -7.59 -16.53 -11.16
C GLY A 170 -6.25 -16.00 -10.64
N PRO A 171 -6.16 -15.24 -9.54
CA PRO A 171 -7.22 -14.94 -8.59
C PRO A 171 -7.77 -13.53 -8.72
N TYR A 172 -9.05 -13.41 -8.43
CA TYR A 172 -9.70 -12.19 -8.01
C TYR A 172 -8.85 -11.48 -6.96
N ARG A 173 -8.85 -10.15 -6.98
CA ARG A 173 -8.11 -9.32 -6.00
C ARG A 173 -8.51 -9.60 -4.56
N VAL A 174 -9.61 -10.33 -4.34
CA VAL A 174 -10.03 -10.92 -3.06
C VAL A 174 -9.71 -12.42 -3.05
N GLN A 175 -8.93 -12.86 -2.06
CA GLN A 175 -8.58 -14.27 -1.85
C GLN A 175 -8.96 -14.74 -0.45
N ARG A 176 -9.49 -15.96 -0.36
CA ARG A 176 -9.72 -16.62 0.94
C ARG A 176 -8.42 -17.11 1.55
N PHE A 177 -8.31 -17.02 2.87
CA PHE A 177 -7.31 -17.72 3.63
C PHE A 177 -7.84 -18.55 4.78
N GLU A 178 -7.00 -19.51 5.17
CA GLU A 178 -7.14 -20.41 6.29
C GLU A 178 -5.72 -20.69 6.80
N THR A 179 -5.49 -20.44 8.07
CA THR A 179 -4.19 -20.70 8.71
C THR A 179 -4.40 -21.13 10.16
N PRO A 180 -3.65 -22.14 10.65
CA PRO A 180 -3.59 -22.39 12.07
C PRO A 180 -2.93 -21.22 12.80
N VAL A 181 -3.27 -21.06 14.07
CA VAL A 181 -2.58 -20.14 14.97
C VAL A 181 -1.25 -20.76 15.40
N GLU A 182 -0.19 -19.96 15.37
CA GLU A 182 1.16 -20.38 15.74
C GLU A 182 1.21 -20.98 17.15
N GLY A 183 2.01 -22.03 17.31
CA GLY A 183 2.13 -22.75 18.58
C GLY A 183 0.84 -23.44 19.06
N GLY A 184 -0.22 -23.47 18.24
CA GLY A 184 -1.50 -24.07 18.61
C GLY A 184 -2.30 -23.27 19.64
N ALA A 185 -2.04 -21.97 19.77
CA ALA A 185 -2.68 -21.13 20.78
C ALA A 185 -4.22 -21.08 20.62
N ASN A 186 -4.90 -20.89 21.75
CA ASN A 186 -6.35 -20.78 21.81
C ASN A 186 -6.76 -19.30 21.84
N LEU A 187 -7.47 -18.87 20.79
CA LEU A 187 -7.94 -17.51 20.66
C LEU A 187 -9.32 -17.27 21.29
N SER A 188 -9.89 -18.15 22.11
CA SER A 188 -11.23 -17.96 22.67
C SER A 188 -11.40 -16.67 23.49
N ALA A 189 -10.31 -16.08 23.98
CA ALA A 189 -10.29 -14.86 24.78
C ALA A 189 -9.88 -13.60 24.00
N TYR A 190 -9.69 -13.68 22.67
CA TYR A 190 -9.27 -12.52 21.89
C TYR A 190 -10.32 -11.39 21.95
N ALA A 191 -9.84 -10.17 22.15
CA ALA A 191 -10.64 -8.96 22.20
C ALA A 191 -10.33 -8.02 21.02
N ASP A 192 -9.10 -8.09 20.49
CA ASP A 192 -8.68 -7.27 19.35
C ASP A 192 -7.73 -8.04 18.42
N VAL A 193 -7.61 -7.56 17.18
CA VAL A 193 -6.73 -8.13 16.15
C VAL A 193 -6.18 -7.05 15.24
N VAL A 194 -4.87 -7.11 15.00
CA VAL A 194 -4.16 -6.18 14.11
C VAL A 194 -3.52 -6.94 12.97
N LEU A 195 -3.54 -6.34 11.78
CA LEU A 195 -2.77 -6.83 10.64
C LEU A 195 -1.38 -6.19 10.65
N VAL A 196 -0.35 -7.02 10.65
CA VAL A 196 1.04 -6.61 10.47
C VAL A 196 1.50 -7.17 9.12
N GLY A 197 1.88 -6.30 8.19
CA GLY A 197 2.10 -6.67 6.78
C GLY A 197 3.57 -6.74 6.35
N GLY A 198 3.74 -7.26 5.12
CA GLY A 198 4.98 -7.33 4.36
C GLY A 198 4.71 -7.83 2.94
N PHE A 199 5.51 -7.42 1.96
CA PHE A 199 5.51 -8.06 0.65
C PHE A 199 6.88 -8.58 0.31
N PHE A 200 6.92 -9.73 -0.36
CA PHE A 200 8.15 -10.39 -0.76
C PHE A 200 8.14 -10.63 -2.26
N MET A 201 9.28 -10.33 -2.89
CA MET A 201 9.53 -10.75 -4.25
C MET A 201 9.97 -12.21 -4.23
N HIS A 202 9.29 -13.03 -5.02
CA HIS A 202 9.76 -14.38 -5.31
C HIS A 202 10.58 -14.34 -6.60
N GLN A 203 11.87 -14.03 -6.48
CA GLN A 203 12.85 -14.27 -7.54
C GLN A 203 13.62 -15.55 -7.19
N GLY A 204 13.91 -16.39 -8.17
CA GLY A 204 14.66 -17.63 -7.96
C GLY A 204 16.05 -17.36 -7.35
N SER A 205 16.49 -18.32 -6.51
CA SER A 205 17.67 -18.28 -5.63
C SER A 205 17.65 -17.15 -4.58
N ASP A 206 17.89 -17.55 -3.34
CA ASP A 206 17.71 -16.78 -2.10
C ASP A 206 18.50 -15.44 -1.98
N SER A 207 19.19 -14.98 -3.03
CA SER A 207 20.05 -13.80 -3.01
C SER A 207 19.52 -12.56 -3.76
N ASP A 208 18.51 -12.68 -4.62
CA ASP A 208 18.05 -11.57 -5.48
C ASP A 208 16.59 -11.14 -5.23
N ALA A 209 16.03 -11.48 -4.07
CA ALA A 209 14.66 -11.08 -3.71
C ALA A 209 14.61 -9.59 -3.36
N GLY A 210 14.14 -8.76 -4.29
CA GLY A 210 13.67 -7.39 -4.02
C GLY A 210 12.43 -7.36 -3.13
N ALA A 211 12.45 -7.94 -1.94
CA ALA A 211 11.35 -7.80 -0.98
C ALA A 211 10.98 -6.32 -0.79
N LEU A 212 9.70 -6.00 -0.56
CA LEU A 212 9.44 -4.78 0.21
C LEU A 212 10.08 -5.05 1.56
N GLY A 213 11.22 -4.40 1.75
CA GLY A 213 12.05 -4.57 2.92
C GLY A 213 11.34 -4.14 4.20
N PRO A 214 12.08 -4.06 5.31
CA PRO A 214 11.54 -3.62 6.58
C PRO A 214 10.86 -2.23 6.46
N PRO A 215 9.90 -1.89 7.34
CA PRO A 215 9.24 -0.60 7.35
C PRO A 215 10.26 0.55 7.31
N ILE A 216 10.10 1.52 6.42
CA ILE A 216 11.06 2.62 6.27
C ILE A 216 10.69 3.74 7.25
N PRO A 217 11.63 4.22 8.10
CA PRO A 217 11.32 5.32 8.99
C PRO A 217 11.13 6.64 8.25
N ASP A 218 10.27 7.47 8.80
CA ASP A 218 10.29 8.91 8.56
C ASP A 218 11.44 9.54 9.35
N VAL A 219 12.32 10.25 8.64
CA VAL A 219 13.30 11.14 9.26
C VAL A 219 12.94 12.57 8.89
N ILE A 220 12.71 13.44 9.87
CA ILE A 220 12.26 14.81 9.66
C ILE A 220 13.22 15.77 10.35
N ALA A 221 13.66 16.79 9.62
CA ALA A 221 14.46 17.90 10.13
C ALA A 221 13.92 19.21 9.57
N ASP A 222 13.79 20.24 10.40
CA ASP A 222 13.24 21.56 10.02
C ASP A 222 11.89 21.48 9.27
N GLY A 223 11.07 20.49 9.60
CA GLY A 223 9.76 20.25 8.97
C GLY A 223 9.82 19.54 7.61
N VAL A 224 11.01 19.22 7.09
CA VAL A 224 11.21 18.51 5.82
C VAL A 224 11.50 17.04 6.07
N LYS A 225 10.83 16.17 5.30
CA LYS A 225 11.12 14.73 5.30
C LYS A 225 12.40 14.45 4.52
N LEU A 226 13.39 13.89 5.20
CA LEU A 226 14.68 13.56 4.64
C LEU A 226 14.60 12.24 3.83
N PRO A 227 15.35 12.13 2.73
CA PRO A 227 15.60 10.87 2.06
C PRO A 227 16.30 9.87 2.98
N VAL A 228 15.85 8.61 2.94
CA VAL A 228 16.39 7.51 3.75
C VAL A 228 16.74 6.37 2.82
N ALA A 229 17.96 5.84 2.95
CA ALA A 229 18.42 4.65 2.27
C ALA A 229 18.32 3.43 3.19
N VAL A 230 17.93 2.28 2.64
CA VAL A 230 17.95 1.00 3.36
C VAL A 230 19.31 0.32 3.17
N GLY A 231 20.00 0.04 4.27
CA GLY A 231 21.24 -0.72 4.32
C GLY A 231 20.98 -2.22 4.48
N THR A 232 21.73 -2.86 5.39
CA THR A 232 21.54 -4.27 5.73
C THR A 232 20.25 -4.49 6.52
N TYR A 233 19.57 -5.61 6.27
CA TYR A 233 18.41 -6.03 7.04
C TYR A 233 18.22 -7.55 6.99
N CYS A 234 17.51 -8.06 8.00
CA CYS A 234 16.91 -9.39 8.00
C CYS A 234 15.41 -9.25 8.29
N TRP A 235 14.62 -9.36 7.22
CA TRP A 235 13.18 -9.14 7.20
C TRP A 235 12.49 -10.11 6.23
N PHE A 236 12.03 -11.25 6.75
CA PHE A 236 11.54 -12.42 5.98
C PHE A 236 12.50 -12.92 4.88
N GLY A 237 13.76 -12.56 5.01
CA GLY A 237 14.85 -12.70 4.05
C GLY A 237 15.92 -11.69 4.42
N CYS A 238 17.19 -12.00 4.21
CA CYS A 238 18.26 -11.08 4.55
C CYS A 238 18.84 -10.46 3.28
N ALA A 239 19.14 -9.17 3.33
CA ALA A 239 19.86 -8.48 2.28
C ALA A 239 21.03 -7.71 2.88
N GLU A 240 22.20 -7.88 2.29
CA GLU A 240 23.39 -7.15 2.66
C GLU A 240 23.64 -6.00 1.68
N ARG A 241 23.53 -4.76 2.17
CA ARG A 241 23.88 -3.56 1.41
C ARG A 241 24.85 -2.71 2.22
N SER A 242 25.88 -2.17 1.55
CA SER A 242 26.82 -1.24 2.17
C SER A 242 26.09 0.01 2.65
N LEU A 243 25.92 0.15 3.97
CA LEU A 243 25.20 1.27 4.56
C LEU A 243 25.86 2.61 4.21
N LEU A 244 27.19 2.69 4.27
CA LEU A 244 27.92 3.89 3.86
C LEU A 244 27.72 4.20 2.38
N GLY A 245 27.82 3.18 1.51
CA GLY A 245 27.66 3.36 0.07
C GLY A 245 26.28 3.92 -0.28
N VAL A 246 25.21 3.30 0.21
CA VAL A 246 23.84 3.75 -0.09
C VAL A 246 23.51 5.11 0.53
N THR A 247 24.12 5.47 1.66
CA THR A 247 23.89 6.78 2.30
C THR A 247 24.60 7.91 1.54
N GLN A 248 25.77 7.64 0.97
CA GLN A 248 26.54 8.62 0.20
C GLN A 248 25.88 9.02 -1.12
N GLU A 249 24.99 8.18 -1.65
CA GLU A 249 24.23 8.44 -2.88
C GLU A 249 22.98 9.29 -2.65
N LEU A 250 22.57 9.52 -1.39
CA LEU A 250 21.39 10.30 -1.08
C LEU A 250 21.60 11.79 -1.38
N PRO A 251 20.56 12.49 -1.87
CA PRO A 251 20.62 13.94 -1.99
C PRO A 251 20.70 14.56 -0.60
N VAL A 252 21.55 15.59 -0.47
CA VAL A 252 21.87 16.19 0.82
C VAL A 252 20.88 17.32 1.12
N GLN A 253 20.21 17.22 2.27
CA GLN A 253 19.32 18.27 2.77
C GLN A 253 20.07 19.21 3.72
N ALA A 254 19.94 20.52 3.51
CA ALA A 254 20.44 21.53 4.42
C ALA A 254 19.53 21.64 5.67
N VAL A 255 20.15 21.75 6.85
CA VAL A 255 19.48 21.90 8.15
C VAL A 255 20.22 22.94 9.00
N ALA A 256 19.50 23.62 9.90
CA ALA A 256 20.12 24.60 10.78
C ALA A 256 20.94 23.93 11.91
N PRO A 257 21.99 24.60 12.43
CA PRO A 257 22.72 24.12 13.60
C PRO A 257 21.80 23.93 14.81
N GLY A 258 21.94 22.81 15.51
CA GLY A 258 21.13 22.50 16.70
C GLY A 258 19.67 22.10 16.41
N SER A 259 19.21 22.11 15.15
CA SER A 259 17.86 21.71 14.79
C SER A 259 17.53 20.29 15.24
N ALA A 260 16.30 20.09 15.71
CA ALA A 260 15.83 18.76 16.10
C ALA A 260 15.62 17.89 14.84
N ILE A 261 16.29 16.74 14.81
CA ILE A 261 16.10 15.70 13.81
C ILE A 261 15.35 14.56 14.49
N ARG A 262 14.19 14.20 13.94
CA ARG A 262 13.29 13.18 14.49
C ARG A 262 13.19 11.99 13.56
N THR A 263 13.33 10.80 14.13
CA THR A 263 13.12 9.52 13.47
C THR A 263 11.88 8.84 14.04
N SER A 264 10.98 8.38 13.19
CA SER A 264 9.77 7.65 13.59
C SER A 264 9.36 6.59 12.58
N PHE A 265 8.73 5.52 13.07
CA PHE A 265 8.11 4.49 12.22
C PHE A 265 6.60 4.67 12.26
N THR A 266 5.99 4.67 11.08
CA THR A 266 4.54 4.63 10.92
C THR A 266 4.05 3.18 10.97
N GLY A 267 2.74 2.98 10.83
CA GLY A 267 2.17 1.63 10.70
C GLY A 267 2.07 0.82 11.98
N ASN A 268 1.66 -0.43 11.79
CA ASN A 268 1.42 -1.40 12.86
C ASN A 268 2.71 -2.13 13.26
N ASN A 269 3.70 -2.18 12.36
CA ASN A 269 4.91 -2.97 12.51
C ASN A 269 6.09 -2.16 13.05
N ARG A 270 6.01 -1.68 14.29
CA ARG A 270 7.01 -0.76 14.86
C ARG A 270 8.16 -1.49 15.57
N PRO A 271 9.41 -0.99 15.44
CA PRO A 271 10.54 -1.58 16.14
C PRO A 271 10.41 -1.38 17.64
N THR A 272 10.88 -2.36 18.41
CA THR A 272 10.92 -2.29 19.87
C THR A 272 12.09 -1.45 20.35
N HIS A 273 13.20 -1.41 19.59
CA HIS A 273 14.39 -0.64 19.92
C HIS A 273 14.93 0.11 18.71
N LEU A 274 15.39 1.34 18.96
CA LEU A 274 16.08 2.20 18.00
C LEU A 274 17.43 2.61 18.55
N LEU A 275 18.46 2.48 17.73
CA LEU A 275 19.81 2.94 18.00
C LEU A 275 20.22 3.90 16.89
N LEU A 276 20.86 5.02 17.26
CA LEU A 276 21.34 6.03 16.32
C LEU A 276 22.86 6.06 16.36
N TYR A 277 23.49 6.15 15.18
CA TYR A 277 24.93 6.24 15.04
C TYR A 277 25.31 7.40 14.12
N ARG A 278 26.45 8.04 14.42
CA ARG A 278 27.21 8.81 13.44
C ARG A 278 28.03 7.83 12.60
N LEU A 279 27.90 7.94 11.29
CA LEU A 279 28.67 7.14 10.35
C LEU A 279 29.88 7.95 9.85
N HIS A 280 31.07 7.39 10.01
CA HIS A 280 32.32 8.00 9.58
C HIS A 280 32.75 7.47 8.22
N ALA A 281 33.65 8.21 7.54
CA ALA A 281 34.10 7.88 6.18
C ALA A 281 34.89 6.57 6.09
N ASP A 282 35.46 6.11 7.21
CA ASP A 282 36.13 4.81 7.33
C ASP A 282 35.15 3.65 7.61
N GLY A 283 33.84 3.94 7.64
CA GLY A 283 32.78 2.98 7.95
C GLY A 283 32.57 2.75 9.44
N THR A 284 33.35 3.37 10.32
CA THR A 284 33.13 3.25 11.76
C THR A 284 31.87 3.99 12.19
N MET A 285 31.24 3.49 13.24
CA MET A 285 30.01 4.02 13.79
C MET A 285 30.22 4.44 15.24
N ALA A 286 29.82 5.66 15.57
CA ALA A 286 29.79 6.16 16.95
C ALA A 286 28.35 6.34 17.39
N GLU A 287 27.92 5.65 18.43
CA GLU A 287 26.54 5.74 18.92
C GLU A 287 26.23 7.14 19.46
N ILE A 288 25.04 7.63 19.12
CA ILE A 288 24.48 8.89 19.60
C ILE A 288 23.20 8.56 20.36
N GLN A 289 23.01 9.22 21.50
CA GLN A 289 21.77 9.07 22.25
C GLN A 289 20.58 9.62 21.45
N LEU A 290 19.57 8.78 21.31
CA LEU A 290 18.28 9.14 20.74
C LEU A 290 17.27 9.31 21.88
N MET A 291 16.80 10.53 22.11
CA MET A 291 15.83 10.84 23.17
C MET A 291 14.45 10.97 22.57
N ASN A 292 13.54 10.06 22.91
CA ASN A 292 12.17 10.01 22.36
C ASN A 292 12.15 10.09 20.82
N GLY A 293 13.04 9.35 20.17
CA GLY A 293 13.15 9.34 18.70
C GLY A 293 13.78 10.59 18.10
N SER A 294 14.34 11.50 18.90
CA SER A 294 14.92 12.76 18.41
C SER A 294 16.35 12.99 18.91
N PHE A 295 17.12 13.75 18.14
CA PHE A 295 18.44 14.24 18.52
C PHE A 295 18.71 15.61 17.85
N ALA A 296 19.71 16.35 18.32
CA ALA A 296 20.06 17.64 17.75
C ALA A 296 21.10 17.51 16.63
N ALA A 297 20.91 18.28 15.55
CA ALA A 297 21.92 18.47 14.53
C ALA A 297 23.20 19.08 15.14
N PRO A 298 24.39 18.76 14.63
CA PRO A 298 25.64 19.34 15.11
C PRO A 298 25.63 20.87 15.04
N GLU A 299 26.36 21.52 15.96
CA GLU A 299 26.53 22.98 15.95
C GLU A 299 27.51 23.47 14.88
N ARG A 300 28.42 22.59 14.45
CA ARG A 300 29.44 22.95 13.45
C ARG A 300 28.90 22.67 12.05
N GLU A 301 29.22 23.56 11.14
CA GLU A 301 28.92 23.36 9.73
C GLU A 301 29.67 22.14 9.17
N GLY A 302 29.00 21.42 8.27
CA GLY A 302 29.56 20.22 7.66
C GLY A 302 28.49 19.26 7.17
N VAL A 303 28.94 18.23 6.46
CA VAL A 303 28.08 17.12 6.01
C VAL A 303 28.23 15.98 7.00
N TYR A 304 27.09 15.49 7.52
CA TYR A 304 27.03 14.46 8.54
C TYR A 304 26.18 13.29 8.05
N PHE A 305 26.77 12.10 8.15
CA PHE A 305 26.12 10.84 7.81
C PHE A 305 25.66 10.16 9.09
N TYR A 306 24.44 9.65 9.06
CA TYR A 306 23.80 8.99 10.19
C TYR A 306 23.28 7.62 9.79
N ALA A 307 23.26 6.74 10.78
CA ALA A 307 22.68 5.41 10.67
C ALA A 307 21.67 5.19 11.79
N VAL A 308 20.48 4.71 11.46
CA VAL A 308 19.48 4.21 12.41
C VAL A 308 19.46 2.71 12.32
N ARG A 309 19.67 2.01 13.43
CA ARG A 309 19.39 0.58 13.54
C ARG A 309 18.07 0.38 14.26
N ALA A 310 17.16 -0.33 13.62
CA ALA A 310 15.87 -0.70 14.17
C ALA A 310 15.85 -2.20 14.44
N VAL A 311 15.32 -2.59 15.60
CA VAL A 311 15.20 -3.98 16.03
C VAL A 311 13.76 -4.26 16.42
N TRP A 312 13.24 -5.38 15.94
CA TRP A 312 11.95 -5.94 16.32
C TRP A 312 12.20 -7.25 17.05
N ASP A 313 11.71 -7.35 18.29
CA ASP A 313 11.95 -8.52 19.15
C ASP A 313 11.10 -9.74 18.79
N GLY A 314 10.10 -9.56 17.92
CA GLY A 314 9.20 -10.63 17.52
C GLY A 314 8.10 -10.93 18.53
N LYS A 315 7.79 -10.08 19.51
CA LYS A 315 6.68 -10.30 20.48
C LYS A 315 5.33 -9.80 20.01
N ASP A 316 5.29 -8.60 19.45
CA ASP A 316 4.07 -7.98 18.90
C ASP A 316 4.16 -7.77 17.37
N THR A 317 5.36 -7.96 16.81
CA THR A 317 5.72 -7.68 15.42
C THR A 317 6.50 -8.83 14.81
N PHE A 318 6.92 -8.71 13.55
CA PHE A 318 7.87 -9.66 12.96
C PHE A 318 9.25 -9.46 13.58
N GLY A 319 9.87 -10.55 14.04
CA GLY A 319 11.25 -10.50 14.50
C GLY A 319 12.20 -10.15 13.35
N GLY A 320 13.18 -9.29 13.62
CA GLY A 320 14.17 -8.89 12.63
C GLY A 320 14.90 -7.61 13.01
N ASP A 321 15.82 -7.20 12.14
CA ASP A 321 16.52 -5.94 12.27
C ASP A 321 16.82 -5.31 10.92
N ALA A 322 17.01 -4.00 10.94
CA ALA A 322 17.25 -3.21 9.74
C ALA A 322 18.11 -2.00 10.05
N SER A 323 18.97 -1.63 9.12
CA SER A 323 19.78 -0.43 9.19
C SER A 323 19.40 0.54 8.10
N TYR A 324 19.28 1.82 8.45
CA TYR A 324 18.88 2.90 7.57
C TYR A 324 19.91 4.02 7.61
N GLY A 325 20.21 4.60 6.46
CA GLY A 325 21.14 5.70 6.31
C GLY A 325 20.42 6.99 5.92
N PHE A 326 20.85 8.11 6.47
CA PHE A 326 20.46 9.44 6.00
C PHE A 326 21.61 10.45 6.16
N VAL A 327 21.53 11.55 5.43
CA VAL A 327 22.57 12.58 5.39
C VAL A 327 21.97 13.97 5.57
N VAL A 328 22.68 14.82 6.30
CA VAL A 328 22.34 16.24 6.45
C VAL A 328 23.57 17.11 6.24
N LYS A 329 23.35 18.32 5.73
CA LYS A 329 24.36 19.38 5.70
C LYS A 329 23.95 20.46 6.69
N VAL A 330 24.75 20.64 7.73
CA VAL A 330 24.58 21.75 8.66
C VAL A 330 25.22 23.01 8.06
N GLU A 331 24.46 24.09 7.98
CA GLU A 331 24.92 25.41 7.54
C GLU A 331 24.15 26.53 8.25
N ALA A 332 24.79 27.66 8.54
CA ALA A 332 24.22 28.71 9.39
C ALA A 332 22.95 29.38 8.85
N ASN A 333 22.73 29.35 7.52
CA ASN A 333 21.54 29.88 6.85
C ASN A 333 21.07 28.86 5.79
N PRO A 334 20.39 27.78 6.20
CA PRO A 334 19.97 26.74 5.26
C PRO A 334 18.86 27.27 4.34
N VAL A 335 19.02 27.08 3.03
CA VAL A 335 17.90 27.23 2.10
C VAL A 335 17.12 25.92 2.12
N ILE A 336 15.99 25.92 2.81
CA ILE A 336 15.12 24.74 2.93
C ILE A 336 14.31 24.63 1.63
N ASP A 337 14.65 23.62 0.81
CA ASP A 337 13.86 23.28 -0.38
C ASP A 337 12.58 22.54 0.05
N THR A 338 11.48 23.28 0.16
CA THR A 338 10.14 22.73 0.36
C THR A 338 9.54 22.38 -1.01
N GLN A 339 9.81 21.19 -1.52
CA GLN A 339 9.08 20.63 -2.68
C GLN A 339 7.83 19.87 -2.22
#